data_AF-A0A3D5PRN4-F1
#
_entry.id   AF-A0A3D5PRN4-F1
#
_cell.length_a   1.000
_cell.length_b   1.000
_cell.length_c   1.000
_cell.angle_alpha   90.00
_cell.angle_beta   90.00
_cell.angle_gamma   90.00
#
_symmetry.space_group_name_H-M   'P 1'
#
loop_
_entity.id
_entity.type
_entity.pdbx_description
1 polymer ?
#
loop_
_entity_poly.entity_id
_entity_poly.type
_entity_poly.pdbx_seq_one_letter_code
_entity_poly.pdbx_strand_id
1 'polypeptide(L)' 'SMQRKMLQRLFHGQSFPTTIDETGRLVLPAKLRQKIELDKEAFFIAAGDTFQIWKTETYEADELAKTEEWLE' A
#
# COMPACT_ATOMS: atom_id res chain seq x y z
N SER A 1 -5.84 -16.69 19.18
CA SER A 1 -5.22 -17.89 18.60
C SER A 1 -3.81 -17.58 18.08
N MET A 2 -3.07 -18.60 17.65
CA MET A 2 -1.75 -18.43 17.02
C MET A 2 -1.81 -17.56 15.76
N GLN A 3 -2.85 -17.72 14.93
CA GLN A 3 -3.06 -16.95 13.71
C GLN A 3 -3.13 -15.43 13.97
N ARG A 4 -3.87 -15.02 15.02
CA ARG A 4 -3.94 -13.59 15.41
C ARG A 4 -2.57 -13.01 15.77
N LYS A 5 -1.79 -13.75 16.58
CA LYS A 5 -0.45 -13.30 17.01
C LYS A 5 0.52 -13.19 15.83
N MET A 6 0.43 -14.12 14.87
CA MET A 6 1.22 -14.09 13.64
C MET A 6 0.89 -12.85 12.82
N LEU A 7 -0.39 -12.56 12.63
CA LEU A 7 -0.87 -11.40 11.89
C LEU A 7 -0.40 -10.08 12.51
N GLN A 8 -0.53 -9.94 13.84
CA GLN A 8 -0.05 -8.76 14.56
C GLN A 8 1.46 -8.54 14.39
N ARG A 9 2.26 -9.62 14.48
CA ARG A 9 3.71 -9.54 14.24
C ARG A 9 4.04 -9.14 12.81
N LEU A 10 3.30 -9.66 11.83
CA LEU A 10 3.48 -9.33 10.43
C LEU A 10 3.19 -7.84 10.20
N PHE A 11 2.03 -7.34 10.63
CA PHE A 11 1.69 -5.92 10.48
C PHE A 11 2.68 -5.03 11.21
N HIS A 12 2.90 -5.22 12.51
CA HIS A 12 3.78 -4.34 13.27
C HIS A 12 5.25 -4.42 12.80
N GLY A 13 5.71 -5.62 12.40
CA GLY A 13 7.09 -5.81 11.93
C GLY A 13 7.35 -5.33 10.51
N GLN A 14 6.30 -5.11 9.70
CA GLN A 14 6.41 -4.58 8.33
C GLN A 14 5.91 -3.13 8.21
N SER A 15 5.44 -2.54 9.30
CA SER A 15 5.00 -1.13 9.34
C SER A 15 6.17 -0.22 9.67
N PHE A 16 6.16 0.98 9.08
CA PHE A 16 7.18 2.00 9.31
C PHE A 16 6.50 3.28 9.81
N PRO A 17 6.85 3.79 11.00
CA PRO A 17 6.39 5.11 11.41
C PRO A 17 6.90 6.14 10.41
N THR A 18 5.99 6.92 9.85
CA THR A 18 6.27 7.96 8.86
C THR A 18 5.51 9.22 9.26
N THR A 19 6.12 10.37 9.03
CA THR A 19 5.54 11.68 9.29
C THR A 19 5.35 12.40 7.96
N ILE A 20 4.27 13.16 7.86
CA ILE A 20 4.02 14.08 6.76
C ILE A 20 4.62 15.42 7.18
N ASP A 21 5.48 15.99 6.33
CA ASP A 21 6.06 17.29 6.58
C ASP A 21 5.05 18.43 6.39
N GLU A 22 5.44 19.66 6.75
CA GLU A 22 4.59 20.85 6.64
C GLU A 22 4.14 21.17 5.21
N THR A 23 4.81 20.59 4.21
CA THR A 23 4.49 20.76 2.79
C THR A 23 3.64 19.61 2.24
N GLY A 24 3.18 18.70 3.09
CA GLY A 24 2.35 17.56 2.69
C GLY A 24 3.13 16.41 2.06
N ARG A 25 4.47 16.39 2.16
CA ARG A 25 5.30 15.31 1.60
C ARG A 25 5.62 14.27 2.67
N LEU A 26 5.78 13.03 2.22
CA LEU A 26 6.25 11.91 3.05
C LEU A 26 7.39 11.18 2.34
N VAL A 27 8.31 10.63 3.12
CA VAL A 27 9.42 9.83 2.58
C VAL A 27 9.05 8.36 2.65
N LEU A 28 8.78 7.74 1.50
CA LEU A 28 8.56 6.30 1.43
C LEU A 28 9.90 5.56 1.55
N PRO A 29 10.11 4.71 2.58
CA PRO A 29 11.36 3.98 2.76
C PRO A 29 11.75 3.15 1.54
N ALA A 30 13.04 3.11 1.20
CA ALA A 30 13.55 2.41 0.02
C ALA A 30 13.13 0.94 -0.06
N LYS A 31 13.09 0.25 1.11
CA LYS A 31 12.62 -1.13 1.21
C LYS A 31 11.16 -1.30 0.74
N LEU A 32 10.28 -0.35 1.06
CA LEU A 32 8.89 -0.39 0.63
C LEU A 32 8.77 -0.08 -0.86
N ARG A 33 9.50 0.93 -1.37
CA ARG A 33 9.56 1.23 -2.81
C ARG A 33 9.99 0.05 -3.64
N GLN A 34 11.08 -0.63 -3.23
CA GLN A 34 11.60 -1.81 -3.92
C GLN A 34 10.62 -2.98 -3.89
N LYS A 35 9.90 -3.17 -2.78
CA LYS A 35 8.94 -4.27 -2.62
C LYS A 35 7.80 -4.22 -3.64
N ILE A 36 7.34 -3.02 -4.01
CA ILE A 36 6.26 -2.82 -4.98
C ILE A 36 6.78 -2.33 -6.33
N GLU A 37 8.10 -2.40 -6.55
CA GLU A 37 8.78 -1.96 -7.78
C GLU A 37 8.37 -0.55 -8.24
N LEU A 38 8.18 0.34 -7.26
CA LEU A 38 7.75 1.72 -7.49
C LEU A 38 8.94 2.58 -7.93
N ASP A 39 8.82 3.22 -9.09
CA ASP A 39 9.87 4.04 -9.67
C ASP A 39 9.53 5.55 -9.69
N LYS A 40 8.85 6.04 -10.73
CA LYS A 40 8.59 7.45 -11.00
C LYS A 40 7.21 7.88 -10.54
N GLU A 41 6.21 7.04 -10.79
CA GLU A 41 4.80 7.37 -10.56
C GLU A 41 4.18 6.40 -9.57
N ALA A 42 3.23 6.92 -8.80
CA ALA A 42 2.52 6.17 -7.78
C ALA A 42 1.03 6.45 -7.90
N PHE A 43 0.24 5.39 -7.90
CA PHE A 43 -1.21 5.47 -7.89
C PHE A 43 -1.72 5.48 -6.46
N PHE A 44 -2.62 6.41 -6.15
CA PHE A 44 -3.22 6.57 -4.83
C PHE A 44 -4.71 6.27 -4.91
N ILE A 45 -5.19 5.49 -3.95
CA ILE A 45 -6.62 5.24 -3.77
C ILE A 45 -7.01 5.30 -2.30
N ALA A 46 -8.17 5.90 -2.02
CA ALA A 46 -8.74 5.97 -0.69
C ALA A 46 -9.26 4.58 -0.26
N ALA A 47 -9.03 4.24 1.00
CA ALA A 47 -9.47 3.00 1.64
C ALA A 47 -9.97 3.32 3.05
N GLY A 48 -11.17 3.88 3.14
CA GLY A 48 -11.76 4.39 4.39
C GLY A 48 -10.92 5.52 4.98
N ASP A 49 -10.44 5.34 6.22
CA ASP A 49 -9.59 6.30 6.93
C ASP A 49 -8.12 6.26 6.51
N THR A 50 -7.78 5.38 5.56
CA THR A 50 -6.41 5.20 5.06
C THR A 50 -6.38 5.40 3.55
N PHE A 51 -5.18 5.41 2.98
CA PHE A 51 -4.99 5.33 1.55
C PHE A 51 -3.96 4.24 1.24
N GLN A 52 -4.04 3.72 0.02
CA GLN A 52 -3.07 2.77 -0.50
C GLN A 52 -2.20 3.45 -1.56
N ILE A 53 -0.96 2.99 -1.62
CA ILE A 53 0.00 3.38 -2.66
C ILE A 53 0.27 2.14 -3.50
N TRP A 54 0.05 2.28 -4.80
CA TRP A 54 0.26 1.21 -5.77
C TRP A 54 1.22 1.63 -6.86
N LYS A 55 1.85 0.63 -7.46
CA LYS A 55 2.35 0.75 -8.82
C LYS A 55 1.15 0.70 -9.76
N THR A 56 1.05 1.66 -10.67
CA THR A 56 -0.13 1.88 -11.52
C THR A 56 -0.51 0.62 -12.29
N GLU A 57 0.47 -0.02 -12.95
CA GLU A 57 0.23 -1.20 -13.78
C GLU A 57 -0.26 -2.39 -12.94
N THR A 58 0.24 -2.53 -11.71
CA THR A 58 -0.20 -3.59 -10.79
C THR A 58 -1.63 -3.36 -10.33
N TYR A 59 -2.00 -2.12 -10.01
CA TYR A 59 -3.36 -1.81 -9.58
C TYR A 59 -4.38 -2.10 -10.69
N GLU A 60 -4.09 -1.68 -11.92
CA GLU A 60 -4.97 -1.91 -13.07
C GLU A 60 -5.12 -3.40 -13.38
N ALA A 61 -4.02 -4.15 -13.40
CA ALA A 61 -4.04 -5.57 -13.74
C ALA A 61 -4.72 -6.45 -12.68
N ASP A 62 -4.57 -6.12 -11.39
CA ASP A 62 -5.04 -6.98 -10.30
C ASP A 62 -6.33 -6.46 -9.66
N GLU A 63 -6.31 -5.27 -9.06
CA GLU A 63 -7.41 -4.82 -8.21
C GLU A 63 -8.56 -4.25 -9.01
N LEU A 64 -8.28 -3.48 -10.07
CA LEU A 64 -9.31 -2.96 -10.96
C LEU A 64 -10.00 -4.11 -11.71
N ALA A 65 -9.22 -5.01 -12.31
CA ALA A 65 -9.77 -6.18 -13.02
C ALA A 65 -10.68 -7.06 -12.15
N LYS A 66 -10.28 -7.35 -10.90
CA LYS A 66 -11.13 -8.09 -9.94
C LYS A 66 -12.41 -7.33 -9.58
N THR A 67 -12.31 -6.01 -9.46
CA THR A 67 -13.47 -5.16 -9.13
C THR A 67 -14.46 -5.15 -10.29
N GLU A 68 -13.98 -5.06 -11.53
CA GLU A 68 -14.79 -5.14 -12.74
C GLU A 68 -15.48 -6.51 -12.85
N GLU A 69 -14.74 -7.62 -12.67
CA GLU A 69 -15.31 -8.98 -12.69
C GLU A 69 -16.40 -9.18 -11.62
N TRP A 70 -16.26 -8.56 -10.45
CA TRP A 70 -17.27 -8.65 -9.38
C TRP A 70 -18.53 -7.83 -9.66
N LEU A 71 -18.42 -6.78 -10.46
CA LEU A 71 -19.55 -5.90 -10.81
C LEU A 71 -20.38 -6.44 -11.98
N GLU A 72 -19.82 -7.36 -12.78
CA GLU A 72 -20.54 -8.12 -13.82
C GLU A 72 -21.43 -9.24 -13.22
#